data_AF-A0A7C6SUH9-F1
#
_entry.id   AF-A0A7C6SUH9-F1
#
_cell.length_a   1.000
_cell.length_b   1.000
_cell.length_c   1.000
_cell.angle_alpha   90.00
_cell.angle_beta   90.00
_cell.angle_gamma   90.00
#
_symmetry.space_group_name_H-M   'P 1'
#
loop_
_entity.id
_entity.type
_entity.pdbx_description
1 polymer ?
#
loop_
_entity_poly.entity_id
_entity_poly.type
_entity_poly.pdbx_seq_one_letter_code
_entity_poly.pdbx_strand_id
1 'polypeptide(L)'
;MQVFLFIVVAVVAFVVGIFGFAQIIGSLRTKQKNFLLPIIIWLAILVGEFFLARLIVSDYMNAFYIGTGISLIIILLQKKIE
;
A
#
# COMPACT_ATOMS: atom_id res chain seq x y z
N MET A 1 -7.91 -3.05 -23.74
CA MET A 1 -7.54 -1.77 -23.05
C MET A 1 -7.96 -1.77 -21.58
N GLN A 2 -9.22 -2.08 -21.25
CA GLN A 2 -9.69 -2.09 -19.86
C GLN A 2 -8.97 -3.10 -18.95
N VAL A 3 -8.77 -4.34 -19.40
CA VAL A 3 -8.06 -5.37 -18.61
C VAL A 3 -6.59 -4.99 -18.35
N PHE A 4 -5.94 -4.38 -19.34
CA PHE A 4 -4.55 -3.93 -19.20
C PHE A 4 -4.43 -2.84 -18.13
N LEU A 5 -5.27 -1.81 -18.19
CA LEU A 5 -5.28 -0.74 -17.17
C LEU A 5 -5.64 -1.29 -15.78
N PHE A 6 -6.60 -2.23 -15.69
CA PHE A 6 -6.93 -2.90 -14.44
C PHE A 6 -5.72 -3.57 -13.82
N ILE A 7 -4.97 -4.36 -14.60
CA ILE A 7 -3.76 -5.04 -14.10
C ILE A 7 -2.70 -4.03 -13.68
N VAL A 8 -2.47 -2.97 -14.46
CA VAL A 8 -1.49 -1.93 -14.11
C VAL A 8 -1.85 -1.25 -12.80
N VAL A 9 -3.11 -0.84 -12.60
CA VAL A 9 -3.57 -0.22 -11.36
C VAL A 9 -3.39 -1.17 -10.17
N ALA A 10 -3.77 -2.44 -10.33
CA ALA A 10 -3.61 -3.44 -9.27
C ALA A 10 -2.13 -3.67 -8.90
N VAL A 11 -1.23 -3.77 -9.89
CA VAL A 11 0.20 -3.98 -9.65
C VAL A 11 0.84 -2.76 -8.98
N VAL A 12 0.52 -1.54 -9.43
CA VAL A 12 1.05 -0.32 -8.82
C VAL A 12 0.59 -0.20 -7.36
N ALA A 13 -0.71 -0.34 -7.11
CA ALA A 13 -1.29 -0.29 -5.76
C ALA A 13 -0.73 -1.40 -4.85
N PHE A 14 -0.47 -2.58 -5.42
CA PHE A 14 0.17 -3.68 -4.71
C PHE A 14 1.60 -3.32 -4.29
N VAL A 15 2.44 -2.83 -5.22
CA VAL A 15 3.84 -2.50 -4.94
C VAL A 15 3.94 -1.39 -3.90
N VAL A 16 3.21 -0.29 -4.08
CA VAL A 16 3.20 0.82 -3.12
C VAL A 16 2.70 0.36 -1.75
N GLY A 17 1.62 -0.44 -1.73
CA GLY A 17 1.11 -1.06 -0.51
C GLY A 17 2.12 -1.95 0.20
N ILE A 18 2.88 -2.78 -0.52
CA ILE A 18 3.93 -3.64 0.09
C ILE A 18 4.96 -2.78 0.83
N PHE A 19 5.48 -1.73 0.19
CA PHE A 19 6.47 -0.86 0.82
C PHE A 19 5.88 -0.08 2.00
N GLY A 20 4.68 0.49 1.83
CA GLY A 20 4.02 1.25 2.88
C GLY A 20 3.71 0.40 4.11
N PHE A 21 3.06 -0.75 3.91
CA PHE A 21 2.71 -1.63 5.02
C PHE A 21 3.94 -2.27 5.67
N ALA A 22 4.98 -2.64 4.91
CA ALA A 22 6.22 -3.15 5.49
C ALA A 22 6.87 -2.12 6.42
N GLN A 23 6.91 -0.85 6.01
CA GLN A 23 7.49 0.22 6.82
C GLN A 23 6.63 0.53 8.05
N ILE A 24 5.30 0.57 7.90
CA ILE A 24 4.38 0.80 9.04
C ILE A 24 4.47 -0.35 10.05
N ILE A 25 4.27 -1.59 9.60
CA ILE A 25 4.22 -2.77 10.47
C ILE A 25 5.62 -3.08 11.01
N GLY A 26 6.67 -2.94 10.20
CA GLY A 26 8.06 -3.08 10.61
C GLY A 26 8.41 -2.11 11.72
N SER A 27 8.09 -0.83 11.56
CA SER A 27 8.30 0.22 12.58
C SER A 27 7.61 -0.10 13.90
N LEU A 28 6.38 -0.61 13.84
CA LEU A 28 5.60 -1.02 15.02
C LEU A 28 6.23 -2.23 15.72
N ARG A 29 6.71 -3.21 14.97
CA ARG A 29 7.30 -4.45 15.52
C ARG A 29 8.67 -4.23 16.13
N THR A 30 9.52 -3.44 15.49
CA THR A 30 10.89 -3.19 15.96
C THR A 30 10.96 -2.19 17.11
N LYS A 31 9.85 -1.47 17.41
CA LYS A 31 9.78 -0.41 18.42
C LYS A 31 10.95 0.58 18.33
N GLN A 32 11.35 0.88 17.10
CA GLN A 32 12.49 1.75 16.83
C GLN A 32 12.30 3.14 17.47
N LYS A 33 13.41 3.76 17.87
CA LYS A 33 13.40 5.16 18.33
C LYS A 33 12.89 6.02 17.15
N ASN A 34 11.83 6.80 17.38
CA ASN A 34 11.12 7.59 16.37
C ASN A 34 10.27 6.78 15.36
N PHE A 35 9.74 5.61 15.74
CA PHE A 35 8.86 4.78 14.89
C PHE A 35 7.64 5.52 14.29
N LEU A 36 7.20 6.62 14.89
CA LEU A 36 6.08 7.42 14.40
C LEU A 36 6.36 8.12 13.07
N LEU A 37 7.59 8.58 12.83
CA LEU A 37 7.93 9.32 11.62
C LEU A 37 7.70 8.50 10.32
N PRO A 38 8.26 7.28 10.17
CA PRO A 38 8.02 6.46 8.99
C PRO A 38 6.55 6.08 8.86
N ILE A 39 5.83 5.84 9.97
CA ILE A 39 4.39 5.57 9.93
C ILE A 39 3.64 6.76 9.34
N ILE A 40 3.86 7.98 9.84
CA ILE A 40 3.16 9.18 9.37
C ILE A 40 3.44 9.43 7.88
N ILE A 41 4.70 9.31 7.46
CA ILE A 41 5.09 9.51 6.06
C ILE A 41 4.37 8.50 5.15
N TRP A 42 4.42 7.21 5.48
CA TRP A 42 3.79 6.19 4.65
C TRP A 42 2.27 6.24 4.68
N LEU A 43 1.68 6.64 5.80
CA LEU A 43 0.23 6.83 5.91
C LEU A 43 -0.21 8.00 5.03
N ALA A 44 0.55 9.10 4.99
CA ALA A 44 0.30 10.21 4.07
C ALA A 44 0.43 9.79 2.59
N ILE A 45 1.44 8.96 2.25
CA ILE A 45 1.62 8.44 0.89
C ILE A 45 0.43 7.55 0.49
N LEU A 46 0.03 6.59 1.33
CA LEU A 46 -1.08 5.67 1.03
C LEU A 46 -2.42 6.42 0.90
N VAL A 47 -2.67 7.41 1.75
CA VAL A 47 -3.85 8.27 1.64
C VAL A 47 -3.80 9.12 0.38
N GLY A 48 -2.64 9.72 0.06
CA GLY A 48 -2.45 10.48 -1.17
C GLY A 48 -2.65 9.62 -2.43
N GLU A 49 -2.13 8.40 -2.42
CA GLU A 49 -2.32 7.42 -3.49
C GLU A 49 -3.80 7.09 -3.69
N PHE A 50 -4.55 6.88 -2.60
CA PHE A 50 -5.99 6.64 -2.68
C PHE A 50 -6.74 7.79 -3.37
N PHE A 51 -6.48 9.04 -2.99
CA PHE A 51 -7.12 10.20 -3.61
C PHE A 51 -6.70 10.36 -5.08
N LEU A 52 -5.43 10.12 -5.39
CA LEU A 52 -4.91 10.17 -6.75
C LEU A 52 -5.57 9.09 -7.63
N ALA A 53 -5.68 7.86 -7.13
CA ALA A 53 -6.36 6.76 -7.81
C ALA A 53 -7.84 7.09 -8.03
N ARG A 54 -8.51 7.67 -7.03
CA ARG A 54 -9.91 8.07 -7.15
C ARG A 54 -10.12 9.18 -8.18
N LEU A 55 -9.14 10.07 -8.36
CA LEU A 55 -9.22 11.16 -9.33
C LEU A 55 -8.92 10.70 -10.77
N ILE A 56 -7.91 9.85 -10.95
CA ILE A 56 -7.38 9.50 -12.28
C ILE A 56 -7.98 8.20 -12.83
N VAL A 57 -8.21 7.20 -11.97
CA VAL A 57 -8.60 5.83 -12.35
C VAL A 57 -9.84 5.36 -11.57
N SER A 58 -10.83 6.23 -11.40
CA SER A 58 -12.06 5.96 -10.63
C SER A 58 -12.78 4.68 -11.06
N ASP A 59 -12.77 4.35 -12.36
CA ASP A 59 -13.42 3.14 -12.91
C ASP A 59 -12.70 1.84 -12.52
N TYR A 60 -11.44 1.94 -12.07
CA TYR A 60 -10.58 0.82 -11.71
C TYR A 60 -10.28 0.77 -10.21
N MET A 61 -11.07 1.46 -9.38
CA MET A 61 -10.90 1.44 -7.92
C MET A 61 -10.97 0.03 -7.33
N ASN A 62 -11.73 -0.88 -7.93
CA ASN A 62 -11.73 -2.29 -7.54
C ASN A 62 -10.33 -2.91 -7.66
N ALA A 63 -9.60 -2.60 -8.74
CA ALA A 63 -8.24 -3.08 -8.96
C ALA A 63 -7.28 -2.51 -7.90
N PHE A 64 -7.43 -1.21 -7.59
CA PHE A 64 -6.68 -0.55 -6.51
C PHE A 64 -6.91 -1.26 -5.17
N TYR A 65 -8.18 -1.45 -4.77
CA TYR A 65 -8.51 -2.12 -3.51
C TYR A 65 -8.00 -3.56 -3.44
N ILE A 66 -8.06 -4.31 -4.55
CA ILE A 66 -7.51 -5.67 -4.63
C ILE A 66 -5.99 -5.63 -4.43
N GLY A 67 -5.27 -4.76 -5.15
CA GLY A 67 -3.82 -4.63 -5.06
C GLY A 67 -3.36 -4.25 -3.65
N THR A 68 -3.96 -3.20 -3.08
CA THR A 68 -3.69 -2.74 -1.71
C THR A 68 -4.11 -3.77 -0.65
N GLY A 69 -5.23 -4.47 -0.85
CA GLY A 69 -5.69 -5.50 0.07
C GLY A 69 -4.77 -6.71 0.11
N ILE A 70 -4.33 -7.20 -1.05
CA ILE A 70 -3.38 -8.32 -1.14
C ILE A 70 -2.06 -7.94 -0.49
N SER A 71 -1.52 -6.74 -0.74
CA SER A 71 -0.26 -6.32 -0.14
C SER A 71 -0.35 -6.24 1.39
N LEU A 72 -1.44 -5.72 1.94
CA LEU A 72 -1.67 -5.71 3.38
C LEU A 72 -1.68 -7.13 3.97
N ILE A 73 -2.42 -8.05 3.35
CA ILE A 73 -2.49 -9.45 3.79
C ILE A 73 -1.10 -10.09 3.80
N ILE A 74 -0.30 -9.90 2.75
CA ILE A 74 1.05 -10.46 2.67
C ILE A 74 1.93 -9.94 3.81
N ILE A 75 1.94 -8.64 4.07
CA ILE A 75 2.76 -8.07 5.15
C ILE A 75 2.28 -8.52 6.54
N LEU A 76 0.96 -8.64 6.74
CA LEU A 76 0.43 -9.16 8.00
C LEU A 76 0.84 -10.63 8.23
N LEU A 77 0.83 -11.45 7.18
CA LEU A 77 1.23 -12.86 7.23
C LEU A 77 2.75 -13.06 7.35
N GLN A 78 3.56 -12.09 6.93
CA GLN A 78 5.01 -12.14 7.16
C GLN A 78 5.31 -12.12 8.66
N LYS A 79 5.93 -13.20 9.16
CA LYS A 79 6.32 -13.33 10.57
C LYS A 79 7.54 -12.49 10.94
N LYS A 80 8.40 -12.18 9.96
CA LYS A 80 9.58 -11.36 10.11
C LYS A 80 9.61 -10.37 8.94
N ILE A 81 9.74 -9.08 9.27
CA ILE A 81 10.00 -8.02 8.30
C ILE A 81 11.49 -7.76 8.49
N GLU A 82 12.30 -8.25 7.56
CA GLU A 82 13.76 -8.03 7.57
C GLU A 82 14.12 -6.64 7.05
#